data_AF-A0A7W8ZMX4-F1
#
_entry.id   AF-A0A7W8ZMX4-F1
#
_cell.length_a   1.000
_cell.length_b   1.000
_cell.length_c   1.000
_cell.angle_alpha   90.00
_cell.angle_beta   90.00
_cell.angle_gamma   90.00
#
_symmetry.space_group_name_H-M   'P 1'
#
loop_
_entity.id
_entity.type
_entity.pdbx_description
1 polymer ?
#
loop_
_entity_poly.entity_id
_entity_poly.type
_entity_poly.pdbx_seq_one_letter_code
_entity_poly.pdbx_strand_id
1 'polypeptide(L)'
;MGPLEKLKEWLLNSENKISSVVDFDPSADLLYPFDFTAANLELTDEILADTSVFSSWVNKKLADTHSRYGIGGYAEHRTIYSRSIHFDTVEEPRRLHLGVDIWGPAGTPVYNFYDAVVHSFRNNDHFGDYGGTIILKYELDGLALYALYGHLSLASIAGLKTGQFIAAGTRFAAFGIPAENGNWPPHLHFQLMFDMQGREGDYPGVCQFSNQAVYLNNCPDPGLVLHHTFKLPNG
;
A
#
# COMPACT_ATOMS: atom_id res chain seq x y z
N MET A 1 22.76 -14.47 5.61
CA MET A 1 22.13 -13.26 5.06
C MET A 1 20.65 -13.32 5.35
N GLY A 2 20.10 -12.28 5.98
CA GLY A 2 18.67 -12.19 6.28
C GLY A 2 17.84 -11.97 5.00
N PRO A 3 16.50 -12.09 5.09
CA PRO A 3 15.63 -11.89 3.94
C PRO A 3 15.69 -10.45 3.38
N LEU A 4 15.86 -9.45 4.25
CA LEU A 4 15.99 -8.05 3.84
C LEU A 4 17.26 -7.80 3.02
N GLU A 5 18.41 -8.32 3.45
CA GLU A 5 19.66 -8.17 2.72
C GLU A 5 19.60 -8.89 1.37
N LYS A 6 19.00 -10.10 1.32
CA LYS A 6 18.76 -10.81 0.05
C LYS A 6 17.89 -9.99 -0.89
N LEU A 7 16.80 -9.38 -0.40
CA LEU A 7 15.94 -8.53 -1.20
C LEU A 7 16.69 -7.33 -1.76
N LYS A 8 17.47 -6.64 -0.92
CA LYS A 8 18.28 -5.49 -1.34
C LYS A 8 19.30 -5.86 -2.41
N GLU A 9 20.03 -6.96 -2.22
CA GLU A 9 20.99 -7.45 -3.22
C GLU A 9 20.30 -7.83 -4.53
N TRP A 10 19.14 -8.49 -4.45
CA TRP A 10 18.37 -8.86 -5.63
C TRP A 10 17.89 -7.64 -6.42
N LEU A 11 17.39 -6.60 -5.74
CA LEU A 11 16.94 -5.35 -6.38
C LEU A 11 18.08 -4.53 -6.98
N LEU A 12 19.30 -4.63 -6.45
CA LEU A 12 20.49 -3.95 -6.98
C LEU A 12 21.05 -4.58 -8.25
N ASN A 13 20.66 -5.82 -8.56
CA ASN A 13 21.10 -6.50 -9.78
C ASN A 13 20.37 -5.92 -11.00
N SER A 14 21.12 -5.28 -11.92
CA SER A 14 20.57 -4.63 -13.12
C SER A 14 19.89 -5.57 -14.11
N GLU A 15 20.13 -6.88 -14.03
CA GLU A 15 19.42 -7.88 -14.85
C GLU A 15 17.96 -8.06 -14.38
N ASN A 16 17.67 -7.73 -13.12
CA ASN A 16 16.33 -7.81 -12.55
C ASN A 16 15.52 -6.56 -12.91
N LYS A 17 14.69 -6.68 -13.95
CA LYS A 17 13.85 -5.59 -14.44
C LYS A 17 12.59 -5.42 -13.58
N ILE A 18 12.58 -4.38 -12.76
CA ILE A 18 11.44 -4.01 -11.92
C ILE A 18 10.54 -3.03 -12.68
N SER A 19 9.27 -3.39 -12.84
CA SER A 19 8.24 -2.55 -13.44
C SER A 19 7.62 -1.60 -12.41
N SER A 20 7.04 -0.50 -12.88
CA SER A 20 6.31 0.43 -12.03
C SER A 20 5.09 -0.21 -11.37
N VAL A 21 4.69 0.28 -10.20
CA VAL A 21 3.45 -0.11 -9.50
C VAL A 21 2.26 0.76 -9.94
N VAL A 22 2.52 2.01 -10.29
CA VAL A 22 1.56 2.97 -10.86
C VAL A 22 2.21 3.73 -12.03
N ASP A 23 1.40 4.29 -12.92
CA ASP A 23 1.91 5.15 -14.00
C ASP A 23 2.47 6.46 -13.43
N PHE A 24 3.75 6.74 -13.66
CA PHE A 24 4.41 7.97 -13.23
C PHE A 24 5.52 8.37 -14.21
N ASP A 25 5.46 9.60 -14.72
CA ASP A 25 6.49 10.21 -15.55
C ASP A 25 7.33 11.19 -14.70
N PRO A 26 8.57 10.85 -14.32
CA PRO A 26 9.39 11.72 -13.48
C PRO A 26 9.80 13.04 -14.15
N SER A 27 9.55 13.23 -15.45
CA SER A 27 9.80 14.49 -16.16
C SER A 27 8.62 15.46 -16.12
N ALA A 28 7.42 14.98 -15.77
CA ALA A 28 6.17 15.75 -15.84
C ALA A 28 5.33 15.68 -14.55
N ASP A 29 5.42 14.57 -13.82
CA ASP A 29 4.62 14.29 -12.64
C ASP A 29 5.36 14.66 -11.35
N LEU A 30 4.62 15.13 -10.36
CA LEU A 30 5.12 15.44 -9.03
C LEU A 30 4.51 14.51 -7.98
N LEU A 31 5.27 14.26 -6.92
CA LEU A 31 4.82 13.55 -5.72
C LEU A 31 4.72 14.50 -4.53
N TYR A 32 3.62 14.38 -3.78
CA TYR A 32 3.46 15.07 -2.52
C TYR A 32 3.68 14.12 -1.33
N PRO A 33 4.64 14.37 -0.44
CA PRO A 33 4.81 13.58 0.77
C PRO A 33 3.72 13.94 1.78
N PHE A 34 2.73 13.06 1.97
CA PHE A 34 1.72 13.27 3.00
C PHE A 34 2.29 12.96 4.39
N ASP A 35 1.85 13.75 5.37
CA ASP A 35 2.07 13.51 6.79
C ASP A 35 0.70 13.21 7.43
N PHE A 36 0.54 11.98 7.91
CA PHE A 36 -0.67 11.52 8.61
C PHE A 36 -0.43 11.30 10.10
N THR A 37 0.67 11.83 10.64
CA THR A 37 0.97 11.84 12.06
C THR A 37 0.22 12.97 12.80
N ALA A 38 0.39 13.00 14.12
CA ALA A 38 -0.12 14.08 14.96
C ALA A 38 0.56 15.44 14.71
N ALA A 39 1.66 15.50 13.95
CA ALA A 39 2.32 16.76 13.61
C ALA A 39 1.53 17.56 12.56
N ASN A 40 0.70 16.90 11.75
CA ASN A 40 -0.15 17.56 10.77
C ASN A 40 -1.43 18.10 11.43
N LEU A 41 -1.41 19.40 11.76
CA LEU A 41 -2.53 20.10 12.41
C LEU A 41 -3.67 20.44 11.44
N GLU A 42 -3.53 20.16 10.14
CA GLU A 42 -4.61 20.41 9.17
C GLU A 42 -5.66 19.31 9.16
N LEU A 43 -5.32 18.10 9.63
CA LEU A 43 -6.23 16.96 9.70
C LEU A 43 -6.92 16.94 11.06
N THR A 44 -8.14 17.50 11.11
CA THR A 44 -8.97 17.49 12.32
C THR A 44 -9.86 16.25 12.37
N ASP A 45 -10.38 15.94 13.56
CA ASP A 45 -11.32 14.82 13.76
C ASP A 45 -12.58 14.98 12.89
N GLU A 46 -13.04 16.21 12.65
CA GLU A 46 -14.18 16.48 11.77
C GLU A 46 -13.88 16.11 10.31
N ILE A 47 -12.67 16.39 9.83
CA ILE A 47 -12.24 16.00 8.47
C ILE A 47 -12.18 14.48 8.37
N LEU A 48 -11.63 13.81 9.39
CA LEU A 48 -11.46 12.37 9.40
C LEU A 48 -12.79 11.62 9.63
N ALA A 49 -13.79 12.23 10.26
CA ALA A 49 -15.10 11.61 10.50
C ALA A 49 -15.90 11.36 9.20
N ASP A 50 -15.66 12.14 8.14
CA ASP A 50 -16.40 12.05 6.87
C ASP A 50 -15.44 11.77 5.70
N THR A 51 -15.60 10.61 5.06
CA THR A 51 -14.76 10.19 3.93
C THR A 51 -14.83 11.14 2.73
N SER A 52 -15.95 11.81 2.49
CA SER A 52 -16.09 12.78 1.41
C SER A 52 -15.33 14.07 1.70
N VAL A 53 -15.37 14.52 2.96
CA VAL A 53 -14.59 15.68 3.42
C VAL A 53 -13.09 15.36 3.39
N PHE A 54 -12.70 14.19 3.90
CA PHE A 54 -11.31 13.74 3.85
C PHE A 54 -10.80 13.59 2.41
N SER A 55 -11.61 13.01 1.51
CA SER A 55 -11.27 12.91 0.08
C SER A 55 -11.09 14.28 -0.55
N SER A 56 -11.94 15.23 -0.19
CA SER A 56 -11.84 16.62 -0.67
C SER A 56 -10.56 17.29 -0.19
N TRP A 57 -10.13 17.04 1.06
CA TRP A 57 -8.85 17.54 1.59
C TRP A 57 -7.65 16.94 0.84
N VAL A 58 -7.62 15.61 0.64
CA VAL A 58 -6.56 14.92 -0.12
C VAL A 58 -6.47 15.48 -1.55
N ASN A 59 -7.60 15.53 -2.26
CA ASN A 59 -7.66 16.03 -3.63
C ASN A 59 -7.24 17.49 -3.73
N LYS A 60 -7.65 18.33 -2.76
CA LYS A 60 -7.24 19.73 -2.71
C LYS A 60 -5.73 19.86 -2.52
N LYS A 61 -5.13 19.07 -1.62
CA LYS A 61 -3.68 19.07 -1.42
C LYS A 61 -2.92 18.73 -2.70
N LEU A 62 -3.30 17.64 -3.36
CA LEU A 62 -2.68 17.24 -4.62
C LEU A 62 -2.84 18.30 -5.72
N ALA A 63 -4.02 18.93 -5.81
CA ALA A 63 -4.27 20.01 -6.77
C ALA A 63 -3.42 21.26 -6.47
N ASP A 64 -3.37 21.70 -5.21
CA ASP A 64 -2.62 22.89 -4.77
C ASP A 64 -1.10 22.70 -4.96
N THR A 65 -0.59 21.47 -4.86
CA THR A 65 0.83 21.15 -5.06
C THR A 65 1.14 20.62 -6.45
N HIS A 66 0.15 20.63 -7.36
CA HIS A 66 0.25 20.10 -8.73
C HIS A 66 0.85 18.68 -8.78
N SER A 67 0.57 17.88 -7.76
CA SER A 67 1.11 16.54 -7.60
C SER A 67 0.16 15.51 -8.19
N ARG A 68 0.71 14.59 -8.98
CA ARG A 68 -0.07 13.49 -9.57
C ARG A 68 -0.54 12.53 -8.49
N TYR A 69 0.36 12.21 -7.55
CA TYR A 69 0.04 11.36 -6.40
C TYR A 69 0.57 11.95 -5.11
N GLY A 70 -0.07 11.57 -4.03
CA GLY A 70 0.49 11.67 -2.69
C GLY A 70 1.15 10.36 -2.30
N ILE A 71 2.19 10.40 -1.46
CA ILE A 71 2.89 9.21 -1.02
C ILE A 71 3.30 9.33 0.45
N GLY A 72 3.35 8.20 1.16
CA GLY A 72 4.06 8.14 2.44
C GLY A 72 3.60 7.03 3.36
N GLY A 73 4.24 6.99 4.53
CA GLY A 73 3.70 6.37 5.72
C GLY A 73 4.23 4.99 6.10
N TYR A 74 5.32 4.49 5.52
CA TYR A 74 5.96 3.30 6.08
C TYR A 74 6.53 3.57 7.47
N ALA A 75 6.22 2.70 8.43
CA ALA A 75 6.56 2.84 9.85
C ALA A 75 6.08 4.16 10.47
N GLU A 76 5.03 4.77 9.91
CA GLU A 76 4.45 6.01 10.40
C GLU A 76 3.37 5.71 11.46
N HIS A 77 3.44 6.38 12.61
CA HIS A 77 2.40 6.30 13.63
C HIS A 77 1.28 7.30 13.30
N ARG A 78 0.24 6.81 12.63
CA ARG A 78 -0.77 7.68 12.05
C ARG A 78 -1.97 7.91 12.95
N THR A 79 -2.44 9.15 13.00
CA THR A 79 -3.65 9.53 13.73
C THR A 79 -4.90 9.15 12.96
N ILE A 80 -4.85 9.08 11.63
CA ILE A 80 -6.03 8.83 10.77
C ILE A 80 -6.79 7.53 11.08
N TYR A 81 -6.14 6.53 11.69
CA TYR A 81 -6.79 5.28 12.09
C TYR A 81 -7.72 5.43 13.30
N SER A 82 -7.68 6.55 14.04
CA SER A 82 -8.64 6.85 15.10
C SER A 82 -10.08 6.92 14.61
N ARG A 83 -10.28 7.12 13.30
CA ARG A 83 -11.61 7.21 12.69
C ARG A 83 -12.39 5.89 12.68
N SER A 84 -11.74 4.74 12.85
CA SER A 84 -12.40 3.42 12.82
C SER A 84 -12.11 2.61 14.07
N ILE A 85 -13.19 2.18 14.74
CA ILE A 85 -13.15 1.24 15.87
C ILE A 85 -12.47 -0.09 15.51
N HIS A 86 -12.37 -0.42 14.21
CA HIS A 86 -11.66 -1.61 13.74
C HIS A 86 -10.20 -1.61 14.22
N PHE A 87 -9.59 -0.43 14.39
CA PHE A 87 -8.21 -0.28 14.84
C PHE A 87 -8.07 -0.06 16.34
N ASP A 88 -9.17 0.02 17.08
CA ASP A 88 -9.18 0.14 18.54
C ASP A 88 -9.20 -1.26 19.14
N THR A 89 -8.04 -1.76 19.55
CA THR A 89 -7.95 -2.99 20.33
C THR A 89 -8.03 -2.68 21.81
N VAL A 90 -8.45 -3.67 22.62
CA VAL A 90 -8.66 -3.51 24.07
C VAL A 90 -7.40 -3.10 24.82
N GLU A 91 -6.21 -3.52 24.36
CA GLU A 91 -4.94 -3.23 25.03
C GLU A 91 -4.27 -1.96 24.49
N GLU A 92 -4.03 -1.91 23.17
CA GLU A 92 -3.35 -0.80 22.51
C GLU A 92 -3.92 -0.61 21.09
N PRO A 93 -4.27 0.62 20.67
CA PRO A 93 -4.74 0.86 19.32
C PRO A 93 -3.67 0.52 18.28
N ARG A 94 -4.09 -0.05 17.14
CA ARG A 94 -3.19 -0.29 15.99
C ARG A 94 -3.06 1.01 15.20
N ARG A 95 -1.86 1.59 15.16
CA ARG A 95 -1.60 2.91 14.56
C ARG A 95 -0.31 2.98 13.75
N LEU A 96 0.61 2.04 13.95
CA LEU A 96 1.85 1.99 13.17
C LEU A 96 1.56 1.35 11.81
N HIS A 97 1.77 2.12 10.75
CA HIS A 97 1.51 1.67 9.39
C HIS A 97 2.65 0.81 8.83
N LEU A 98 2.30 -0.32 8.21
CA LEU A 98 3.24 -1.34 7.74
C LEU A 98 3.47 -1.31 6.23
N GLY A 99 2.68 -0.52 5.49
CA GLY A 99 2.81 -0.30 4.06
C GLY A 99 3.22 1.13 3.71
N VAL A 100 3.12 1.45 2.43
CA VAL A 100 3.14 2.81 1.90
C VAL A 100 1.83 3.04 1.18
N ASP A 101 1.24 4.21 1.38
CA ASP A 101 0.06 4.60 0.62
C ASP A 101 0.42 5.49 -0.56
N ILE A 102 -0.23 5.22 -1.70
CA ILE A 102 -0.16 6.05 -2.90
C ILE A 102 -1.55 6.62 -3.15
N TRP A 103 -1.72 7.91 -2.89
CA TRP A 103 -2.99 8.62 -2.96
C TRP A 103 -3.20 9.19 -4.35
N GLY A 104 -4.38 8.95 -4.93
CA GLY A 104 -4.70 9.35 -6.28
C GLY A 104 -6.16 9.07 -6.63
N PRO A 105 -6.65 9.44 -7.82
CA PRO A 105 -8.05 9.25 -8.17
C PRO A 105 -8.44 7.77 -8.21
N ALA A 106 -9.70 7.47 -7.88
CA ALA A 106 -10.26 6.14 -8.10
C ALA A 106 -10.11 5.72 -9.57
N GLY A 107 -9.90 4.43 -9.82
CA GLY A 107 -9.62 3.91 -11.15
C GLY A 107 -8.17 4.09 -11.62
N THR A 108 -7.28 4.72 -10.83
CA THR A 108 -5.84 4.77 -11.11
C THR A 108 -5.32 3.35 -11.35
N PRO A 109 -4.68 3.08 -12.51
CA PRO A 109 -4.13 1.76 -12.83
C PRO A 109 -3.05 1.30 -11.85
N VAL A 110 -3.10 0.02 -11.49
CA VAL A 110 -2.07 -0.65 -10.69
C VAL A 110 -1.44 -1.77 -11.52
N TYR A 111 -0.11 -1.80 -11.51
CA TYR A 111 0.71 -2.70 -12.29
C TYR A 111 1.52 -3.63 -11.39
N ASN A 112 1.75 -4.85 -11.88
CA ASN A 112 2.57 -5.81 -11.18
C ASN A 112 4.06 -5.51 -11.42
N PHE A 113 4.86 -5.35 -10.35
CA PHE A 113 6.25 -4.89 -10.50
C PHE A 113 7.20 -5.99 -11.01
N TYR A 114 6.87 -7.26 -10.83
CA TYR A 114 7.69 -8.39 -11.27
C TYR A 114 6.82 -9.62 -11.51
N ASP A 115 7.33 -10.65 -12.19
CA ASP A 115 6.58 -11.88 -12.42
C ASP A 115 6.12 -12.51 -11.10
N ALA A 116 4.83 -12.81 -11.00
CA ALA A 116 4.22 -13.23 -9.76
C ALA A 116 3.08 -14.23 -9.98
N VAL A 117 2.67 -14.87 -8.90
CA VAL A 117 1.42 -15.63 -8.84
C VAL A 117 0.49 -15.02 -7.80
N VAL A 118 -0.82 -15.08 -8.06
CA VAL A 118 -1.83 -14.71 -7.06
C VAL A 118 -1.73 -15.69 -5.89
N HIS A 119 -1.33 -15.19 -4.72
CA HIS A 119 -1.37 -15.97 -3.49
C HIS A 119 -2.82 -16.10 -3.00
N SER A 120 -3.49 -14.97 -2.84
CA SER A 120 -4.85 -14.90 -2.32
C SER A 120 -5.45 -13.52 -2.59
N PHE A 121 -6.76 -13.41 -2.52
CA PHE A 121 -7.49 -12.15 -2.66
C PHE A 121 -8.78 -12.21 -1.84
N ARG A 122 -9.31 -11.05 -1.44
CA ARG A 122 -10.55 -10.94 -0.65
C ARG A 122 -11.17 -9.55 -0.82
N ASN A 123 -12.48 -9.46 -0.58
CA ASN A 123 -13.13 -8.19 -0.26
C ASN A 123 -13.21 -8.06 1.27
N ASN A 124 -12.34 -7.25 1.87
CA ASN A 124 -12.33 -6.96 3.31
C ASN A 124 -13.31 -5.81 3.61
N ASP A 125 -14.60 -6.10 3.50
CA ASP A 125 -15.70 -5.13 3.50
C ASP A 125 -16.12 -4.68 4.91
N HIS A 126 -15.18 -4.12 5.66
CA HIS A 126 -15.45 -3.42 6.90
C HIS A 126 -15.02 -1.96 6.81
N PHE A 127 -15.70 -1.09 7.54
CA PHE A 127 -15.34 0.33 7.59
C PHE A 127 -13.91 0.52 8.13
N GLY A 128 -13.07 1.18 7.34
CA GLY A 128 -11.66 1.41 7.64
C GLY A 128 -10.73 0.25 7.26
N ASP A 129 -11.26 -0.91 6.87
CA ASP A 129 -10.46 -2.05 6.40
C ASP A 129 -10.05 -1.86 4.93
N TYR A 130 -9.50 -2.87 4.27
CA TYR A 130 -8.93 -2.74 2.94
C TYR A 130 -9.93 -2.68 1.78
N GLY A 131 -11.14 -3.22 1.95
CA GLY A 131 -12.01 -3.51 0.80
C GLY A 131 -11.34 -4.49 -0.18
N GLY A 132 -11.38 -4.21 -1.48
CA GLY A 132 -10.72 -5.03 -2.51
C GLY A 132 -9.22 -5.20 -2.24
N THR A 133 -8.79 -6.45 -2.04
CA THR A 133 -7.42 -6.80 -1.65
C THR A 133 -6.87 -7.94 -2.50
N ILE A 134 -5.67 -7.77 -3.03
CA ILE A 134 -4.93 -8.81 -3.76
C ILE A 134 -3.56 -8.98 -3.10
N ILE A 135 -3.14 -10.22 -2.91
CA ILE A 135 -1.80 -10.57 -2.44
C ILE A 135 -1.11 -11.38 -3.54
N LEU A 136 0.02 -10.88 -4.02
CA LEU A 136 0.88 -11.55 -4.99
C LEU A 136 2.08 -12.16 -4.29
N LYS A 137 2.51 -13.33 -4.76
CA LYS A 137 3.75 -14.01 -4.34
C LYS A 137 4.76 -13.96 -5.47
N TYR A 138 5.98 -13.56 -5.12
CA TYR A 138 7.14 -13.45 -5.98
C TYR A 138 8.20 -14.46 -5.51
N GLU A 139 8.91 -15.05 -6.47
CA GLU A 139 10.06 -15.91 -6.22
C GLU A 139 11.30 -15.21 -6.78
N LEU A 140 12.14 -14.66 -5.90
CA LEU A 140 13.27 -13.81 -6.22
C LEU A 140 14.57 -14.55 -5.87
N ASP A 141 15.06 -15.39 -6.79
CA ASP A 141 16.27 -16.22 -6.60
C ASP A 141 16.26 -17.04 -5.29
N GLY A 142 15.12 -17.69 -5.00
CA GLY A 142 14.93 -18.50 -3.80
C GLY A 142 14.52 -17.70 -2.55
N LEU A 143 14.29 -16.40 -2.68
CA LEU A 143 13.57 -15.59 -1.69
C LEU A 143 12.09 -15.49 -2.08
N ALA A 144 11.21 -16.03 -1.23
CA ALA A 144 9.79 -15.72 -1.32
C ALA A 144 9.55 -14.29 -0.81
N LEU A 145 8.87 -13.49 -1.61
CA LEU A 145 8.37 -12.17 -1.22
C LEU A 145 6.88 -12.11 -1.53
N TYR A 146 6.12 -11.48 -0.66
CA TYR A 146 4.69 -11.23 -0.86
C TYR A 146 4.48 -9.72 -0.96
N ALA A 147 3.52 -9.31 -1.79
CA ALA A 147 3.04 -7.93 -1.81
C ALA A 147 1.52 -7.90 -1.66
N LEU A 148 1.04 -7.10 -0.71
CA LEU A 148 -0.37 -6.79 -0.52
C LEU A 148 -0.69 -5.47 -1.24
N TYR A 149 -1.76 -5.53 -2.04
CA TYR A 149 -2.37 -4.40 -2.73
C TYR A 149 -3.79 -4.23 -2.18
N GLY A 150 -3.97 -3.27 -1.28
CA GLY A 150 -5.25 -2.94 -0.64
C GLY A 150 -5.97 -1.78 -1.31
N HIS A 151 -7.21 -1.51 -0.89
CA HIS A 151 -8.03 -0.39 -1.37
C HIS A 151 -8.31 -0.42 -2.88
N LEU A 152 -8.34 -1.62 -3.46
CA LEU A 152 -8.60 -1.84 -4.88
C LEU A 152 -10.10 -1.86 -5.19
N SER A 153 -10.43 -1.68 -6.46
CA SER A 153 -11.78 -1.88 -6.96
C SER A 153 -12.22 -3.34 -6.91
N LEU A 154 -13.52 -3.58 -6.72
CA LEU A 154 -14.07 -4.95 -6.73
C LEU A 154 -13.92 -5.62 -8.10
N ALA A 155 -13.90 -4.83 -9.18
CA ALA A 155 -13.59 -5.32 -10.51
C ALA A 155 -12.18 -5.93 -10.61
N SER A 156 -11.22 -5.50 -9.78
CA SER A 156 -9.85 -6.01 -9.80
C SER A 156 -9.73 -7.43 -9.22
N ILE A 157 -10.61 -7.79 -8.28
CA ILE A 157 -10.63 -9.14 -7.68
C ILE A 157 -11.56 -10.11 -8.44
N ALA A 158 -12.42 -9.59 -9.32
CA ALA A 158 -13.37 -10.38 -10.08
C ALA A 158 -12.64 -11.29 -11.08
N GLY A 159 -12.89 -12.60 -10.99
CA GLY A 159 -12.31 -13.59 -11.91
C GLY A 159 -10.87 -14.01 -11.61
N LEU A 160 -10.23 -13.45 -10.57
CA LEU A 160 -8.94 -13.94 -10.11
C LEU A 160 -9.04 -15.36 -9.55
N LYS A 161 -7.92 -16.08 -9.63
CA LYS A 161 -7.76 -17.41 -9.05
C LYS A 161 -6.43 -17.51 -8.33
N THR A 162 -6.41 -18.14 -7.16
CA THR A 162 -5.15 -18.50 -6.50
C THR A 162 -4.29 -19.34 -7.44
N GLY A 163 -3.00 -19.03 -7.50
CA GLY A 163 -2.03 -19.64 -8.42
C GLY A 163 -2.03 -19.04 -9.84
N GLN A 164 -2.92 -18.10 -10.15
CA GLN A 164 -2.90 -17.41 -11.44
C GLN A 164 -1.61 -16.62 -11.61
N PHE A 165 -0.91 -16.83 -12.72
CA PHE A 165 0.27 -16.05 -13.08
C PHE A 165 -0.11 -14.63 -13.54
N ILE A 166 0.65 -13.64 -13.08
CA ILE A 166 0.57 -12.25 -13.51
C ILE A 166 1.98 -11.82 -13.92
N ALA A 167 2.17 -11.49 -15.19
CA ALA A 167 3.47 -11.05 -15.70
C ALA A 167 3.84 -9.65 -15.18
N ALA A 168 5.13 -9.37 -15.07
CA ALA A 168 5.65 -8.04 -14.79
C ALA A 168 5.11 -6.99 -15.79
N GLY A 169 4.81 -5.78 -15.30
CA GLY A 169 4.25 -4.69 -16.09
C GLY A 169 2.78 -4.87 -16.48
N THR A 170 2.13 -5.97 -16.09
CA THR A 170 0.70 -6.18 -16.35
C THR A 170 -0.12 -5.23 -15.49
N ARG A 171 -1.00 -4.43 -16.11
CA ARG A 171 -2.09 -3.76 -15.42
C ARG A 171 -3.09 -4.80 -14.94
N PHE A 172 -3.14 -5.07 -13.64
CA PHE A 172 -3.97 -6.14 -13.09
C PHE A 172 -5.04 -5.64 -12.12
N ALA A 173 -4.94 -4.39 -11.67
CA ALA A 173 -5.89 -3.80 -10.74
C ALA A 173 -6.03 -2.29 -10.96
N ALA A 174 -6.91 -1.68 -10.18
CA ALA A 174 -7.07 -0.24 -10.10
C ALA A 174 -7.59 0.19 -8.73
N PHE A 175 -7.33 1.43 -8.33
CA PHE A 175 -7.82 2.01 -7.06
C PHE A 175 -9.35 1.93 -7.00
N GLY A 176 -9.88 1.55 -5.84
CA GLY A 176 -11.32 1.46 -5.61
C GLY A 176 -11.95 2.82 -5.29
N ILE A 177 -13.26 2.91 -5.53
CA ILE A 177 -14.08 3.98 -4.94
C ILE A 177 -14.28 3.71 -3.44
N PRO A 178 -14.69 4.71 -2.63
CA PRO A 178 -14.94 4.53 -1.20
C PRO A 178 -15.82 3.32 -0.85
N ALA A 179 -16.86 3.07 -1.65
CA ALA A 179 -17.77 1.93 -1.44
C ALA A 179 -17.12 0.55 -1.66
N GLU A 180 -15.92 0.49 -2.24
CA GLU A 180 -15.21 -0.75 -2.59
C GLU A 180 -13.91 -0.92 -1.81
N ASN A 181 -13.40 0.14 -1.19
CA ASN A 181 -12.05 0.21 -0.64
C ASN A 181 -12.01 0.31 0.89
N GLY A 182 -13.10 -0.05 1.58
CA GLY A 182 -13.23 0.10 3.04
C GLY A 182 -13.56 1.53 3.49
N ASN A 183 -14.13 2.34 2.59
CA ASN A 183 -14.57 3.71 2.84
C ASN A 183 -13.44 4.70 3.18
N TRP A 184 -12.34 4.58 2.45
CA TRP A 184 -11.22 5.54 2.45
C TRP A 184 -11.27 6.47 1.24
N PRO A 185 -10.65 7.66 1.31
CA PRO A 185 -10.30 8.38 0.09
C PRO A 185 -9.53 7.44 -0.85
N PRO A 186 -9.74 7.49 -2.16
CA PRO A 186 -9.07 6.57 -3.08
C PRO A 186 -7.55 6.63 -2.97
N HIS A 187 -6.93 5.46 -2.78
CA HIS A 187 -5.49 5.26 -2.71
C HIS A 187 -5.18 3.77 -2.90
N LEU A 188 -3.91 3.43 -3.00
CA LEU A 188 -3.40 2.07 -2.88
C LEU A 188 -2.61 1.94 -1.58
N HIS A 189 -2.94 0.95 -0.76
CA HIS A 189 -2.04 0.44 0.29
C HIS A 189 -1.13 -0.60 -0.34
N PHE A 190 0.17 -0.33 -0.40
CA PHE A 190 1.18 -1.24 -0.92
C PHE A 190 2.12 -1.69 0.20
N GLN A 191 2.16 -2.99 0.46
CA GLN A 191 2.95 -3.55 1.56
C GLN A 191 3.70 -4.79 1.11
N LEU A 192 4.94 -4.93 1.57
CA LEU A 192 5.75 -6.12 1.36
C LEU A 192 5.73 -6.99 2.61
N MET A 193 5.79 -8.32 2.44
CA MET A 193 5.97 -9.27 3.54
C MET A 193 6.90 -10.42 3.13
N PHE A 194 7.74 -10.91 4.04
CA PHE A 194 8.55 -12.12 3.80
C PHE A 194 7.80 -13.41 4.10
N ASP A 195 6.89 -13.39 5.07
CA ASP A 195 6.08 -14.54 5.47
C ASP A 195 4.61 -14.14 5.66
N MET A 196 3.71 -14.90 5.04
CA MET A 196 2.26 -14.75 5.21
C MET A 196 1.74 -15.31 6.54
N GLN A 197 2.55 -16.08 7.27
CA GLN A 197 2.22 -16.67 8.56
C GLN A 197 0.93 -17.50 8.52
N GLY A 198 0.70 -18.20 7.40
CA GLY A 198 -0.48 -19.00 7.15
C GLY A 198 -1.78 -18.21 6.90
N ARG A 199 -1.71 -16.88 6.72
CA ARG A 199 -2.87 -16.03 6.40
C ARG A 199 -3.18 -16.02 4.91
N GLU A 200 -4.45 -15.83 4.58
CA GLU A 200 -4.94 -15.73 3.21
C GLU A 200 -5.99 -14.63 3.07
N GLY A 201 -5.89 -13.86 1.99
CA GLY A 201 -6.83 -12.78 1.64
C GLY A 201 -6.68 -11.51 2.46
N ASP A 202 -5.85 -11.53 3.51
CA ASP A 202 -5.63 -10.41 4.41
C ASP A 202 -4.31 -10.60 5.18
N TYR A 203 -3.67 -9.49 5.54
CA TYR A 203 -2.52 -9.41 6.43
C TYR A 203 -2.54 -8.05 7.14
N PRO A 204 -2.15 -7.94 8.42
CA PRO A 204 -2.19 -6.65 9.12
C PRO A 204 -1.46 -5.53 8.37
N GLY A 205 -2.21 -4.47 8.01
CA GLY A 205 -1.69 -3.22 7.45
C GLY A 205 -1.18 -2.23 8.47
N VAL A 206 -1.63 -2.41 9.70
CA VAL A 206 -1.25 -1.62 10.85
C VAL A 206 -1.02 -2.53 12.05
N CYS A 207 -0.08 -2.15 12.91
CA CYS A 207 0.16 -2.82 14.17
C CYS A 207 0.18 -1.85 15.35
N GLN A 208 0.16 -2.44 16.53
CA GLN A 208 0.47 -1.77 17.79
C GLN A 208 1.94 -1.33 17.78
N PHE A 209 2.24 -0.17 18.36
CA PHE A 209 3.60 0.34 18.41
C PHE A 209 4.51 -0.57 19.24
N SER A 210 3.97 -1.20 20.30
CA SER A 210 4.68 -2.22 21.08
C SER A 210 5.15 -3.42 20.26
N ASN A 211 4.48 -3.73 19.16
CA ASN A 211 4.78 -4.85 18.27
C ASN A 211 5.60 -4.45 17.03
N GLN A 212 6.07 -3.20 16.93
CA GLN A 212 6.75 -2.68 15.75
C GLN A 212 7.93 -3.56 15.28
N ALA A 213 8.78 -4.02 16.19
CA ALA A 213 9.98 -4.77 15.83
C ALA A 213 9.64 -6.11 15.18
N VAL A 214 8.57 -6.77 15.62
CA VAL A 214 8.10 -8.04 15.05
C VAL A 214 7.57 -7.82 13.64
N TYR A 215 6.69 -6.82 13.47
CA TYR A 215 6.06 -6.57 12.18
C TYR A 215 7.02 -5.98 11.15
N LEU A 216 7.88 -5.02 11.52
CA LEU A 216 8.85 -4.39 10.61
C LEU A 216 9.98 -5.35 10.20
N ASN A 217 10.27 -6.38 11.00
CA ASN A 217 11.18 -7.45 10.57
C ASN A 217 10.56 -8.32 9.47
N ASN A 218 9.23 -8.48 9.45
CA ASN A 218 8.54 -9.25 8.41
C ASN A 218 8.09 -8.38 7.23
N CYS A 219 7.80 -7.10 7.46
CA CYS A 219 7.27 -6.17 6.47
C CYS A 219 8.32 -5.10 6.18
N PRO A 220 9.21 -5.30 5.19
CA PRO A 220 10.25 -4.33 4.86
C PRO A 220 9.67 -3.10 4.18
N ASP A 221 10.44 -2.01 4.13
CA ASP A 221 10.05 -0.76 3.48
C ASP A 221 9.68 -0.98 2.00
N PRO A 222 8.42 -0.76 1.59
CA PRO A 222 8.01 -0.84 0.18
C PRO A 222 8.74 0.14 -0.74
N GLY A 223 9.36 1.19 -0.18
CA GLY A 223 10.26 2.11 -0.87
C GLY A 223 11.37 1.40 -1.67
N LEU A 224 11.79 0.20 -1.23
CA LEU A 224 12.73 -0.65 -1.96
C LEU A 224 12.25 -0.99 -3.38
N VAL A 225 10.94 -1.20 -3.56
CA VAL A 225 10.32 -1.46 -4.87
C VAL A 225 9.83 -0.16 -5.51
N LEU A 226 9.20 0.73 -4.72
CA LEU A 226 8.61 1.97 -5.22
C LEU A 226 9.65 2.97 -5.77
N HIS A 227 10.91 2.86 -5.37
CA HIS A 227 12.01 3.58 -5.99
C HIS A 227 12.05 3.39 -7.52
N HIS A 228 11.74 2.18 -8.02
CA HIS A 228 11.68 1.91 -9.47
C HIS A 228 10.46 2.53 -10.15
N THR A 229 9.40 2.83 -9.40
CA THR A 229 8.19 3.50 -9.90
C THR A 229 8.43 5.01 -10.04
N PHE A 230 8.99 5.62 -9.00
CA PHE A 230 9.05 7.07 -8.88
C PHE A 230 10.43 7.67 -9.19
N LYS A 231 11.45 6.81 -9.39
CA LYS A 231 12.87 7.18 -9.60
C LYS A 231 13.34 8.22 -8.57
N LEU A 232 12.91 8.04 -7.31
CA LEU A 232 13.34 8.90 -6.21
C LEU A 232 14.87 8.88 -6.15
N PRO A 233 15.58 10.00 -5.97
CA PRO A 233 17.02 9.94 -5.77
C PRO A 233 17.33 9.00 -4.59
N ASN A 234 18.33 8.12 -4.77
CA ASN A 234 18.79 7.23 -3.70
C ASN A 234 19.03 8.09 -2.43
N GLY A 235 18.27 7.80 -1.37
CA GLY A 235 18.51 8.39 -0.05
C GLY A 235 19.84 7.94 0.53
#